data_AF-A0A180EJE9-F1
#
_entry.id   AF-A0A180EJE9-F1
#
_cell.length_a   1.000
_cell.length_b   1.000
_cell.length_c   1.000
_cell.angle_alpha   90.00
_cell.angle_beta   90.00
_cell.angle_gamma   90.00
#
_symmetry.space_group_name_H-M   'P 1'
#
loop_
_entity.id
_entity.type
_entity.pdbx_description
1 polymer ?
#
loop_
_entity_poly.entity_id
_entity_poly.type
_entity_poly.pdbx_seq_one_letter_code
_entity_poly.pdbx_strand_id
1 'polypeptide(L)'
;MKIKTQAEADALNAKILSEMGVDISAYRDQEVIDKLAELIVFPMYALESVLRPIGLFLLFWIAGFWLWDLVHLEYLLYVIPGFVLFAVAGFFAGILYLSIRFRNDINSMLNYSMEILRNIVADVDKVNKGTNKANLQENLTLLFAGVLHIVTIPAAASIVAKKIPFIGGYVSGLLTRILRRIANIFKWPEMNRMDAKYAAGSEGKILPMYLESVTALERTTGQILKVAMRVVQAPVLLFFAVFGGLAAILVWLLN
;
A
#
# COMPACT_ATOMS: atom_id res chain seq x y z
N MET A 1 8.95 18.12 4.05
CA MET A 1 8.82 18.12 5.53
C MET A 1 8.58 16.67 5.98
N LYS A 2 9.27 16.15 6.99
CA LYS A 2 9.03 14.78 7.48
C LYS A 2 7.95 14.83 8.56
N ILE A 3 6.79 14.20 8.32
CA ILE A 3 5.65 14.25 9.25
C ILE A 3 5.53 12.92 10.01
N LYS A 4 5.55 13.03 11.33
CA LYS A 4 5.57 11.94 12.31
C LYS A 4 4.52 12.11 13.40
N THR A 5 4.12 13.33 13.76
CA THR A 5 3.17 13.59 14.85
C THR A 5 1.88 14.27 14.37
N GLN A 6 0.84 14.29 15.21
CA GLN A 6 -0.40 15.01 14.91
C GLN A 6 -0.16 16.53 14.88
N ALA A 7 0.63 17.06 15.82
CA ALA A 7 0.98 18.48 15.86
C ALA A 7 1.69 18.95 14.57
N GLU A 8 2.54 18.10 13.98
CA GLU A 8 3.17 18.39 12.69
C GLU A 8 2.16 18.38 11.52
N ALA A 9 1.12 17.54 11.59
CA ALA A 9 0.03 17.52 10.61
C ALA A 9 -0.86 18.77 10.75
N ASP A 10 -1.13 19.21 11.96
CA ASP A 10 -1.91 20.43 12.23
C ASP A 10 -1.13 21.68 11.79
N ALA A 11 0.18 21.72 12.04
CA ALA A 11 1.07 22.77 11.52
C ALA A 11 1.12 22.80 9.99
N LEU A 12 1.09 21.62 9.35
CA LEU A 12 0.98 21.53 7.90
C LEU A 12 -0.36 22.11 7.41
N ASN A 13 -1.49 21.77 8.06
CA ASN A 13 -2.79 22.30 7.67
C ASN A 13 -2.83 23.83 7.79
N ALA A 14 -2.32 24.38 8.90
CA ALA A 14 -2.23 25.82 9.10
C ALA A 14 -1.37 26.50 8.03
N LYS A 15 -0.23 25.89 7.66
CA LYS A 15 0.62 26.39 6.58
C LYS A 15 -0.14 26.41 5.25
N ILE A 16 -0.79 25.31 4.88
CA ILE A 16 -1.56 25.18 3.64
C ILE A 16 -2.70 26.21 3.59
N LEU A 17 -3.43 26.38 4.69
CA LEU A 17 -4.49 27.38 4.79
C LEU A 17 -3.95 28.80 4.62
N SER A 18 -2.79 29.12 5.21
CA SER A 18 -2.18 30.44 5.08
C SER A 18 -1.65 30.74 3.68
N GLU A 19 -1.03 29.75 3.01
CA GLU A 19 -0.35 29.94 1.73
C GLU A 19 -1.31 29.79 0.53
N MET A 20 -2.29 28.89 0.63
CA MET A 20 -3.18 28.52 -0.49
C MET A 20 -4.66 28.84 -0.21
N GLY A 21 -5.03 29.20 1.02
CA GLY A 21 -6.41 29.55 1.36
C GLY A 21 -7.37 28.36 1.40
N VAL A 22 -6.85 27.13 1.41
CA VAL A 22 -7.66 25.90 1.42
C VAL A 22 -7.46 25.16 2.74
N ASP A 23 -8.56 24.77 3.36
CA ASP A 23 -8.54 23.89 4.53
C ASP A 23 -8.64 22.43 4.08
N ILE A 24 -7.56 21.66 4.21
CA ILE A 24 -7.54 20.24 3.83
C ILE A 24 -8.35 19.40 4.80
N SER A 25 -8.48 19.84 6.06
CA SER A 25 -9.24 19.08 7.06
C SER A 25 -10.72 18.97 6.71
N ALA A 26 -11.26 19.93 5.95
CA ALA A 26 -12.63 19.89 5.43
C ALA A 26 -12.89 18.71 4.47
N TYR A 27 -11.84 18.17 3.83
CA TYR A 27 -11.92 17.00 2.96
C TYR A 27 -11.85 15.67 3.73
N ARG A 28 -11.77 15.72 5.06
CA ARG A 28 -11.89 14.54 5.94
C ARG A 28 -13.32 14.42 6.44
N ASP A 29 -14.27 14.34 5.52
CA ASP A 29 -15.66 14.10 5.85
C ASP A 29 -15.95 12.60 6.04
N GLN A 30 -17.16 12.30 6.54
CA GLN A 30 -17.58 10.92 6.75
C GLN A 30 -17.71 10.15 5.43
N GLU A 31 -18.06 10.83 4.32
CA GLU A 31 -18.18 10.22 3.00
C GLU A 31 -16.83 9.68 2.50
N VAL A 32 -15.76 10.46 2.64
CA VAL A 32 -14.38 10.04 2.30
C VAL A 32 -13.95 8.85 3.16
N ILE A 33 -14.30 8.85 4.45
CA ILE A 33 -14.03 7.73 5.35
C ILE A 33 -14.80 6.49 4.91
N ASP A 34 -16.06 6.63 4.53
CA ASP A 34 -16.91 5.49 4.12
C ASP A 34 -16.43 4.91 2.78
N LYS A 35 -16.10 5.76 1.79
CA LYS A 35 -15.48 5.32 0.52
C LYS A 35 -14.14 4.63 0.74
N LEU A 36 -13.27 5.18 1.59
CA LEU A 36 -12.03 4.51 1.97
C LEU A 36 -12.31 3.20 2.72
N ALA A 37 -13.40 3.11 3.49
CA ALA A 37 -13.78 1.90 4.20
C ALA A 37 -14.23 0.80 3.25
N GLU A 38 -14.92 1.15 2.17
CA GLU A 38 -15.29 0.21 1.09
C GLU A 38 -14.05 -0.33 0.37
N LEU A 39 -13.04 0.52 0.15
CA LEU A 39 -11.78 0.12 -0.50
C LEU A 39 -10.92 -0.82 0.37
N ILE A 40 -11.05 -0.77 1.69
CA ILE A 40 -10.31 -1.63 2.63
C ILE A 40 -11.14 -2.87 2.96
N VAL A 41 -10.95 -3.92 2.15
CA VAL A 41 -11.58 -5.24 2.33
C VAL A 41 -10.69 -6.21 3.13
N PHE A 42 -9.44 -5.80 3.44
CA PHE A 42 -8.39 -6.58 4.12
C PHE A 42 -8.85 -7.53 5.24
N PRO A 43 -9.69 -7.12 6.21
CA PRO A 43 -10.06 -7.96 7.35
C PRO A 43 -10.81 -9.23 6.95
N MET A 44 -11.67 -9.14 5.94
CA MET A 44 -12.52 -10.26 5.54
C MET A 44 -11.74 -11.32 4.78
N TYR A 45 -10.79 -10.91 3.92
CA TYR A 45 -10.06 -11.87 3.10
C TYR A 45 -8.73 -12.34 3.70
N ALA A 46 -8.21 -11.70 4.76
CA ALA A 46 -6.89 -12.06 5.30
C ALA A 46 -6.80 -13.54 5.73
N LEU A 47 -7.83 -14.03 6.43
CA LEU A 47 -7.92 -15.44 6.83
C LEU A 47 -8.02 -16.35 5.61
N GLU A 48 -8.93 -16.06 4.69
CA GLU A 48 -9.14 -16.86 3.49
C GLU A 48 -7.89 -16.91 2.60
N SER A 49 -7.17 -15.79 2.48
CA SER A 49 -5.91 -15.68 1.75
C SER A 49 -4.81 -16.57 2.32
N VAL A 50 -4.82 -16.85 3.62
CA VAL A 50 -3.83 -17.72 4.27
C VAL A 50 -4.31 -19.18 4.30
N LEU A 51 -5.58 -19.42 4.61
CA LEU A 51 -6.14 -20.76 4.73
C LEU A 51 -6.19 -21.50 3.39
N ARG A 52 -6.50 -20.82 2.27
CA ARG A 52 -6.57 -21.48 0.95
C ARG A 52 -5.22 -22.08 0.54
N PRO A 53 -4.07 -21.37 0.58
CA PRO A 53 -2.78 -21.97 0.26
C PRO A 53 -2.33 -23.05 1.26
N ILE A 54 -2.62 -22.90 2.55
CA ILE A 54 -2.36 -23.97 3.53
C ILE A 54 -3.14 -25.23 3.13
N GLY A 55 -4.44 -25.11 2.86
CA GLY A 55 -5.27 -26.21 2.42
C GLY A 55 -4.74 -26.87 1.15
N LEU A 56 -4.31 -26.09 0.16
CA LEU A 56 -3.72 -26.61 -1.07
C LEU A 56 -2.43 -27.42 -0.82
N PHE A 57 -1.54 -26.92 0.03
CA PHE A 57 -0.30 -27.63 0.37
C PHE A 57 -0.57 -28.89 1.21
N LEU A 58 -1.56 -28.85 2.11
CA LEU A 58 -2.00 -30.04 2.84
C LEU A 58 -2.63 -31.08 1.91
N LEU A 59 -3.37 -30.66 0.88
CA LEU A 59 -3.87 -31.57 -0.15
C LEU A 59 -2.74 -32.22 -0.93
N PHE A 60 -1.68 -31.48 -1.28
CA PHE A 60 -0.48 -32.06 -1.90
C PHE A 60 0.24 -33.04 -0.98
N TRP A 61 0.32 -32.73 0.32
CA TRP A 61 0.89 -33.64 1.30
C TRP A 61 0.07 -34.94 1.40
N ILE A 62 -1.25 -34.83 1.49
CA ILE A 62 -2.15 -36.00 1.51
C ILE A 62 -1.99 -36.79 0.21
N ALA A 63 -2.07 -36.14 -0.96
CA ALA A 63 -1.92 -36.79 -2.28
C ALA A 63 -0.60 -37.58 -2.40
N GLY A 64 0.45 -37.11 -1.73
CA GLY A 64 1.75 -37.76 -1.66
C GLY A 64 1.73 -39.23 -1.25
N PHE A 65 0.84 -39.61 -0.32
CA PHE A 65 0.71 -40.99 0.14
C PHE A 65 0.27 -41.99 -0.95
N TRP A 66 -0.38 -41.52 -2.02
CA TRP A 66 -0.78 -42.37 -3.15
C TRP A 66 0.12 -42.21 -4.36
N LEU A 67 0.87 -41.10 -4.45
CA LEU A 67 1.76 -40.84 -5.57
C LEU A 67 3.13 -41.49 -5.41
N TRP A 68 3.55 -41.78 -4.17
CA TRP A 68 4.86 -42.35 -3.86
C TRP A 68 4.73 -43.71 -3.20
N ASP A 69 5.57 -44.67 -3.63
CA ASP A 69 5.60 -46.04 -3.11
C ASP A 69 6.42 -46.10 -1.81
N LEU A 70 5.91 -45.46 -0.77
CA LEU A 70 6.60 -45.32 0.52
C LEU A 70 6.71 -46.68 1.22
N VAL A 71 7.89 -46.97 1.80
CA VAL A 71 8.20 -48.23 2.49
C VAL A 71 8.55 -48.01 3.97
N HIS A 72 7.84 -48.67 4.88
CA HIS A 72 8.10 -48.72 6.34
C HIS A 72 8.47 -47.37 6.99
N LEU A 73 9.77 -47.10 7.16
CA LEU A 73 10.32 -45.91 7.83
C LEU A 73 10.02 -44.62 7.06
N GLU A 74 9.84 -44.72 5.75
CA GLU A 74 9.52 -43.61 4.86
C GLU A 74 8.15 -43.00 5.19
N TYR A 75 7.17 -43.82 5.62
CA TYR A 75 5.90 -43.30 6.12
C TYR A 75 6.09 -42.39 7.32
N LEU A 76 6.94 -42.78 8.28
CA LEU A 76 7.16 -41.98 9.48
C LEU A 76 7.84 -40.64 9.15
N LEU A 77 8.84 -40.68 8.27
CA LEU A 77 9.56 -39.49 7.79
C LEU A 77 8.68 -38.58 6.92
N TYR A 78 7.74 -39.15 6.16
CA TYR A 78 6.83 -38.37 5.34
C TYR A 78 5.67 -37.78 6.15
N VAL A 79 5.13 -38.51 7.13
CA VAL A 79 3.98 -38.05 7.91
C VAL A 79 4.35 -36.81 8.74
N ILE A 80 5.37 -36.90 9.60
CA ILE A 80 5.63 -35.85 10.59
C ILE A 80 6.43 -34.69 9.97
N PRO A 81 7.68 -34.89 9.48
CA PRO A 81 8.42 -33.85 8.78
C PRO A 81 7.67 -33.30 7.56
N GLY A 82 7.06 -34.15 6.75
CA GLY A 82 6.32 -33.71 5.56
C GLY A 82 5.15 -32.81 5.93
N PHE A 83 4.31 -33.20 6.91
CA PHE A 83 3.20 -32.35 7.35
C PHE A 83 3.68 -30.96 7.77
N VAL A 84 4.74 -30.90 8.60
CA VAL A 84 5.29 -29.63 9.07
C VAL A 84 5.81 -28.79 7.89
N LEU A 85 6.59 -29.38 6.99
CA LEU A 85 7.17 -28.67 5.84
C LEU A 85 6.08 -28.14 4.88
N PHE A 86 5.09 -28.95 4.53
CA PHE A 86 3.99 -28.54 3.65
C PHE A 86 3.10 -27.50 4.32
N ALA A 87 2.76 -27.65 5.60
CA ALA A 87 1.95 -26.67 6.33
C ALA A 87 2.68 -25.31 6.42
N VAL A 88 3.97 -25.31 6.75
CA VAL A 88 4.77 -24.08 6.85
C VAL A 88 4.97 -23.44 5.47
N ALA A 89 5.24 -24.21 4.42
CA ALA A 89 5.33 -23.69 3.05
C ALA A 89 3.99 -23.09 2.58
N GLY A 90 2.87 -23.77 2.84
CA GLY A 90 1.53 -23.28 2.55
C GLY A 90 1.20 -21.98 3.30
N PHE A 91 1.62 -21.87 4.56
CA PHE A 91 1.47 -20.64 5.35
C PHE A 91 2.23 -19.46 4.74
N PHE A 92 3.49 -19.64 4.34
CA PHE A 92 4.27 -18.59 3.68
C PHE A 92 3.71 -18.24 2.31
N ALA A 93 3.23 -19.21 1.53
CA ALA A 93 2.49 -18.95 0.28
C ALA A 93 1.22 -18.12 0.54
N GLY A 94 0.51 -18.40 1.64
CA GLY A 94 -0.61 -17.62 2.15
C GLY A 94 -0.26 -16.16 2.43
N ILE A 95 0.84 -15.91 3.15
CA ILE A 95 1.32 -14.56 3.43
C ILE A 95 1.72 -13.84 2.14
N LEU A 96 2.39 -14.52 1.20
CA LEU A 96 2.73 -13.95 -0.11
C LEU A 96 1.45 -13.54 -0.87
N TYR A 97 0.44 -14.41 -0.92
CA TYR A 97 -0.83 -14.11 -1.56
C TYR A 97 -1.56 -12.93 -0.88
N LEU A 98 -1.60 -12.92 0.45
CA LEU A 98 -2.15 -11.83 1.26
C LEU A 98 -1.47 -10.50 0.95
N SER A 99 -0.15 -10.48 0.88
CA SER A 99 0.61 -9.26 0.60
C SER A 99 0.32 -8.68 -0.80
N ILE A 100 0.04 -9.53 -1.80
CA ILE A 100 -0.37 -9.09 -3.14
C ILE A 100 -1.73 -8.40 -3.09
N ARG A 101 -2.72 -8.97 -2.38
CA ARG A 101 -4.03 -8.34 -2.21
C ARG A 101 -3.93 -7.02 -1.45
N PHE A 102 -3.17 -7.00 -0.35
CA PHE A 102 -2.94 -5.80 0.43
C PHE A 102 -2.31 -4.65 -0.38
N ARG A 103 -1.40 -4.98 -1.30
CA ARG A 103 -0.86 -4.00 -2.25
C ARG A 103 -1.95 -3.38 -3.11
N ASN A 104 -2.89 -4.18 -3.60
CA ASN A 104 -3.97 -3.68 -4.46
C ASN A 104 -4.93 -2.77 -3.68
N ASP A 105 -5.23 -3.09 -2.41
CA ASP A 105 -6.02 -2.22 -1.53
C ASP A 105 -5.31 -0.88 -1.32
N ILE A 106 -4.02 -0.88 -0.96
CA ILE A 106 -3.23 0.36 -0.81
C ILE A 106 -3.21 1.15 -2.12
N ASN A 107 -3.04 0.50 -3.26
CA ASN A 107 -3.03 1.17 -4.56
C ASN A 107 -4.36 1.86 -4.84
N SER A 108 -5.47 1.20 -4.54
CA SER A 108 -6.82 1.76 -4.70
C SER A 108 -7.04 2.98 -3.81
N MET A 109 -6.56 2.92 -2.56
CA MET A 109 -6.60 4.07 -1.64
C MET A 109 -5.74 5.24 -2.11
N LEU A 110 -4.56 4.96 -2.65
CA LEU A 110 -3.68 6.00 -3.17
C LEU A 110 -4.30 6.65 -4.42
N ASN A 111 -4.91 5.87 -5.31
CA ASN A 111 -5.65 6.39 -6.46
C ASN A 111 -6.81 7.31 -6.03
N TYR A 112 -7.59 6.87 -5.04
CA TYR A 112 -8.65 7.71 -4.47
C TYR A 112 -8.09 8.99 -3.82
N SER A 113 -6.92 8.90 -3.17
CA SER A 113 -6.24 10.09 -2.63
C SER A 113 -5.79 11.06 -3.72
N MET A 114 -5.38 10.55 -4.89
CA MET A 114 -5.08 11.39 -6.05
C MET A 114 -6.32 12.07 -6.60
N GLU A 115 -7.47 11.42 -6.54
CA GLU A 115 -8.76 12.02 -6.91
C GLU A 115 -9.13 13.19 -5.98
N ILE A 116 -8.98 13.01 -4.66
CA ILE A 116 -9.15 14.09 -3.68
C ILE A 116 -8.18 15.24 -3.99
N LEU A 117 -6.92 14.93 -4.30
CA LEU A 117 -5.93 15.94 -4.65
C LEU A 117 -6.32 16.72 -5.92
N ARG A 118 -6.87 16.05 -6.96
CA ARG A 118 -7.38 16.72 -8.16
C ARG A 118 -8.50 17.70 -7.83
N ASN A 119 -9.41 17.33 -6.94
CA ASN A 119 -10.51 18.19 -6.49
C ASN A 119 -9.98 19.41 -5.74
N ILE A 120 -9.06 19.22 -4.80
CA ILE A 120 -8.42 20.32 -4.04
C ILE A 120 -7.70 21.28 -4.98
N VAL A 121 -6.94 20.75 -5.94
CA VAL A 121 -6.25 21.55 -6.95
C VAL A 121 -7.23 22.40 -7.76
N ALA A 122 -8.36 21.81 -8.19
CA ALA A 122 -9.38 22.53 -8.93
C ALA A 122 -10.00 23.67 -8.10
N ASP A 123 -10.07 23.52 -6.78
CA ASP A 123 -10.55 24.56 -5.88
C ASP A 123 -9.49 25.62 -5.58
N VAL A 124 -8.21 25.27 -5.45
CA VAL A 124 -7.11 26.23 -5.33
C VAL A 124 -7.06 27.17 -6.54
N ASP A 125 -7.26 26.65 -7.75
CA ASP A 125 -7.31 27.45 -8.98
C ASP A 125 -8.43 28.49 -8.94
N LYS A 126 -9.60 28.14 -8.37
CA LYS A 126 -10.73 29.07 -8.17
C LYS A 126 -10.44 30.15 -7.13
N VAL A 127 -9.67 29.83 -6.09
CA VAL A 127 -9.36 30.74 -4.98
C VAL A 127 -8.24 31.73 -5.36
N ASN A 128 -7.49 31.47 -6.45
CA ASN A 128 -6.58 32.38 -7.16
C ASN A 128 -5.56 33.12 -6.26
N LYS A 129 -5.22 32.55 -5.09
CA LYS A 129 -4.23 33.11 -4.18
C LYS A 129 -2.84 32.59 -4.53
N GLY A 130 -2.00 33.47 -5.06
CA GLY A 130 -0.54 33.37 -4.99
C GLY A 130 0.13 32.20 -5.72
N THR A 131 -0.58 31.43 -6.53
CA THR A 131 -0.01 30.27 -7.22
C THR A 131 0.60 30.71 -8.55
N ASN A 132 1.93 30.60 -8.67
CA ASN A 132 2.70 30.95 -9.85
C ASN A 132 3.56 29.75 -10.29
N LYS A 133 4.10 29.79 -11.52
CA LYS A 133 4.91 28.68 -12.05
C LYS A 133 6.15 28.37 -11.19
N ALA A 134 6.63 29.35 -10.41
CA ALA A 134 7.81 29.21 -9.56
C ALA A 134 7.52 28.42 -8.27
N ASN A 135 6.33 28.58 -7.67
CA ASN A 135 5.94 27.88 -6.45
C ASN A 135 5.02 26.65 -6.69
N LEU A 136 4.64 26.38 -7.93
CA LEU A 136 3.74 25.29 -8.32
C LEU A 136 4.15 23.93 -7.73
N GLN A 137 5.43 23.56 -7.85
CA GLN A 137 5.94 22.30 -7.32
C GLN A 137 5.91 22.26 -5.78
N GLU A 138 6.21 23.37 -5.13
CA GLU A 138 6.17 23.48 -3.67
C GLU A 138 4.74 23.35 -3.15
N ASN A 139 3.80 24.10 -3.75
CA ASN A 139 2.38 24.04 -3.43
C ASN A 139 1.81 22.64 -3.65
N LEU A 140 2.11 21.99 -4.78
CA LEU A 140 1.74 20.59 -5.05
C LEU A 140 2.29 19.62 -4.00
N THR A 141 3.54 19.82 -3.59
CA THR A 141 4.16 19.00 -2.55
C THR A 141 3.45 19.16 -1.22
N LEU A 142 3.08 20.39 -0.86
CA LEU A 142 2.35 20.70 0.36
C LEU A 142 0.94 20.09 0.33
N LEU A 143 0.19 20.29 -0.76
CA LEU A 143 -1.16 19.73 -0.92
C LEU A 143 -1.14 18.20 -0.88
N PHE A 144 -0.20 17.56 -1.57
CA PHE A 144 -0.07 16.11 -1.54
C PHE A 144 0.27 15.58 -0.14
N ALA A 145 1.22 16.22 0.53
CA ALA A 145 1.55 15.87 1.91
C ALA A 145 0.33 16.05 2.82
N GLY A 146 -0.46 17.10 2.60
CA GLY A 146 -1.68 17.37 3.34
C GLY A 146 -2.71 16.27 3.14
N VAL A 147 -3.05 15.93 1.89
CA VAL A 147 -4.00 14.86 1.57
C VAL A 147 -3.57 13.54 2.22
N LEU A 148 -2.30 13.13 2.07
CA LEU A 148 -1.85 11.87 2.66
C LEU A 148 -1.85 11.91 4.19
N HIS A 149 -1.27 12.93 4.82
CA HIS A 149 -1.04 12.93 6.25
C HIS A 149 -2.25 13.36 7.09
N ILE A 150 -3.16 14.15 6.52
CA ILE A 150 -4.34 14.68 7.22
C ILE A 150 -5.59 13.85 6.89
N VAL A 151 -5.73 13.37 5.65
CA VAL A 151 -6.94 12.66 5.19
C VAL A 151 -6.69 11.16 5.08
N THR A 152 -5.86 10.73 4.12
CA THR A 152 -5.75 9.33 3.74
C THR A 152 -5.21 8.44 4.85
N ILE A 153 -4.07 8.78 5.45
CA ILE A 153 -3.40 7.93 6.45
C ILE A 153 -4.27 7.80 7.72
N PRO A 154 -4.81 8.88 8.31
CA PRO A 154 -5.67 8.77 9.48
C PRO A 154 -6.96 7.98 9.18
N ALA A 155 -7.61 8.23 8.03
CA ALA A 155 -8.80 7.50 7.63
C ALA A 155 -8.49 6.00 7.49
N ALA A 156 -7.45 5.64 6.72
CA ALA A 156 -6.96 4.27 6.57
C ALA A 156 -6.74 3.55 7.90
N ALA A 157 -5.99 4.21 8.79
CA ALA A 157 -5.65 3.70 10.10
C ALA A 157 -6.91 3.47 10.96
N SER A 158 -7.86 4.41 10.93
CA SER A 158 -9.11 4.32 11.69
C SER A 158 -10.01 3.18 11.20
N ILE A 159 -10.12 2.99 9.88
CA ILE A 159 -10.90 1.92 9.27
C ILE A 159 -10.32 0.56 9.65
N VAL A 160 -9.01 0.38 9.52
CA VAL A 160 -8.33 -0.88 9.87
C VAL A 160 -8.49 -1.18 11.36
N ALA A 161 -8.34 -0.17 12.22
CA ALA A 161 -8.54 -0.34 13.65
C ALA A 161 -9.97 -0.77 13.98
N LYS A 162 -10.98 -0.23 13.28
CA LYS A 162 -12.40 -0.54 13.49
C LYS A 162 -12.80 -1.91 12.93
N LYS A 163 -12.30 -2.31 11.76
CA LYS A 163 -12.75 -3.53 11.09
C LYS A 163 -12.04 -4.82 11.56
N ILE A 164 -10.89 -4.75 12.22
CA ILE A 164 -10.17 -5.93 12.69
C ILE A 164 -10.32 -6.06 14.21
N PRO A 165 -11.15 -6.99 14.72
CA PRO A 165 -11.27 -7.21 16.15
C PRO A 165 -9.95 -7.74 16.73
N PHE A 166 -9.69 -7.42 18.00
CA PHE A 166 -8.53 -7.86 18.81
C PHE A 166 -7.15 -7.34 18.38
N ILE A 167 -6.81 -7.33 17.09
CA ILE A 167 -5.48 -6.92 16.59
C ILE A 167 -5.48 -5.64 15.75
N GLY A 168 -6.65 -5.03 15.53
CA GLY A 168 -6.79 -3.86 14.65
C GLY A 168 -5.91 -2.68 15.02
N GLY A 169 -5.69 -2.43 16.31
CA GLY A 169 -4.77 -1.37 16.77
C GLY A 169 -3.32 -1.61 16.32
N TYR A 170 -2.84 -2.85 16.39
CA TYR A 170 -1.48 -3.21 15.95
C TYR A 170 -1.33 -3.09 14.43
N VAL A 171 -2.30 -3.65 13.69
CA VAL A 171 -2.31 -3.59 12.21
C VAL A 171 -2.42 -2.14 11.73
N SER A 172 -3.26 -1.33 12.37
CA SER A 172 -3.40 0.10 12.10
C SER A 172 -2.09 0.87 12.35
N GLY A 173 -1.39 0.56 13.45
CA GLY A 173 -0.07 1.13 13.73
C GLY A 173 0.97 0.76 12.67
N LEU A 174 0.98 -0.50 12.21
CA LEU A 174 1.85 -0.96 11.14
C LEU A 174 1.54 -0.25 9.81
N LEU A 175 0.25 -0.20 9.42
CA LEU A 175 -0.21 0.49 8.21
C LEU A 175 0.20 1.96 8.25
N THR A 176 -0.03 2.64 9.37
CA THR A 176 0.35 4.05 9.56
C THR A 176 1.85 4.24 9.35
N ARG A 177 2.69 3.36 9.90
CA ARG A 177 4.15 3.41 9.71
C ARG A 177 4.54 3.20 8.25
N ILE A 178 3.92 2.23 7.57
CA ILE A 178 4.18 1.93 6.16
C ILE A 178 3.79 3.13 5.29
N LEU A 179 2.55 3.61 5.40
CA LEU A 179 2.06 4.72 4.61
C LEU A 179 2.84 6.02 4.88
N ARG A 180 3.18 6.32 6.13
CA ARG A 180 4.04 7.47 6.46
C ARG A 180 5.45 7.30 5.89
N ARG A 181 6.02 6.09 5.88
CA ARG A 181 7.33 5.87 5.25
C ARG A 181 7.23 6.09 3.74
N ILE A 182 6.20 5.56 3.08
CA ILE A 182 5.96 5.77 1.65
C ILE A 182 5.81 7.27 1.38
N ALA A 183 4.96 7.97 2.13
CA ALA A 183 4.73 9.41 2.00
C ALA A 183 6.00 10.25 2.24
N ASN A 184 6.86 9.86 3.20
CA ASN A 184 8.11 10.56 3.50
C ASN A 184 9.26 10.22 2.54
N ILE A 185 9.27 9.00 1.96
CA ILE A 185 10.22 8.60 0.91
C ILE A 185 9.82 9.26 -0.41
N PHE A 186 8.55 9.58 -0.56
CA PHE A 186 8.03 10.36 -1.67
C PHE A 186 8.68 11.75 -1.68
N LYS A 187 9.82 11.84 -2.37
CA LYS A 187 10.27 13.09 -2.96
C LYS A 187 9.56 13.16 -4.28
N TRP A 188 8.89 14.28 -4.56
CA TRP A 188 8.51 14.57 -5.92
C TRP A 188 9.74 14.26 -6.78
N PRO A 189 9.64 13.33 -7.75
CA PRO A 189 10.65 13.30 -8.79
C PRO A 189 10.80 14.76 -9.18
N GLU A 190 12.03 15.26 -9.30
CA GLU A 190 12.22 16.42 -10.15
C GLU A 190 11.52 16.00 -11.44
N MET A 191 10.29 16.49 -11.65
CA MET A 191 9.61 16.35 -12.90
C MET A 191 10.57 17.09 -13.79
N ASN A 192 11.46 16.30 -14.42
CA ASN A 192 12.47 16.78 -15.33
C ASN A 192 11.76 17.84 -16.12
N ARG A 193 12.25 19.07 -16.02
CA ARG A 193 12.06 20.31 -16.79
C ARG A 193 11.40 20.21 -18.19
N MET A 194 10.44 19.31 -18.42
CA MET A 194 10.14 18.69 -19.73
C MET A 194 8.97 19.32 -20.43
N ASP A 195 8.09 20.06 -19.76
CA ASP A 195 7.05 20.87 -20.45
C ASP A 195 7.17 22.36 -20.19
N ALA A 196 8.21 22.79 -19.47
CA ALA A 196 8.63 24.19 -19.42
C ALA A 196 8.95 24.78 -20.82
N LYS A 197 9.07 23.92 -21.85
CA LYS A 197 9.21 24.31 -23.26
C LYS A 197 7.92 24.26 -24.10
N TYR A 198 6.80 23.68 -23.64
CA TYR A 198 5.60 23.50 -24.49
C TYR A 198 4.47 24.52 -24.34
N ALA A 199 4.54 25.49 -23.41
CA ALA A 199 3.50 26.52 -23.29
C ALA A 199 4.03 27.92 -22.96
N ALA A 200 5.11 28.35 -23.63
CA ALA A 200 5.54 29.75 -23.67
C ALA A 200 4.57 30.66 -24.48
N GLY A 201 3.25 30.42 -24.39
CA GLY A 201 2.26 31.10 -25.24
C GLY A 201 0.83 31.18 -24.73
N SER A 202 0.50 30.72 -23.51
CA SER A 202 -0.81 31.07 -22.92
C SER A 202 -0.70 31.20 -21.41
N GLU A 203 -0.67 32.43 -20.93
CA GLU A 203 -1.12 32.77 -19.58
C GLU A 203 -2.50 32.12 -19.37
N GLY A 204 -2.67 31.30 -18.31
CA GLY A 204 -3.98 30.80 -17.90
C GLY A 204 -4.20 29.28 -17.87
N LYS A 205 -3.22 28.42 -18.17
CA LYS A 205 -3.39 26.95 -18.07
C LYS A 205 -2.57 26.32 -16.93
N ILE A 206 -2.70 26.86 -15.72
CA ILE A 206 -2.06 26.30 -14.51
C ILE A 206 -2.73 24.98 -14.13
N LEU A 207 -4.06 24.91 -14.13
CA LEU A 207 -4.83 23.72 -13.77
C LEU A 207 -4.47 22.44 -14.58
N PRO A 208 -4.35 22.47 -15.93
CA PRO A 208 -3.90 21.30 -16.69
C PRO A 208 -2.53 20.76 -16.26
N MET A 209 -1.56 21.65 -15.96
CA MET A 209 -0.24 21.25 -15.46
C MET A 209 -0.34 20.56 -14.10
N TYR A 210 -1.22 21.06 -13.21
CA TYR A 210 -1.45 20.40 -11.93
C TYR A 210 -2.06 19.01 -12.11
N LEU A 211 -3.08 18.86 -12.95
CA LEU A 211 -3.75 17.57 -13.19
C LEU A 211 -2.79 16.54 -13.81
N GLU A 212 -1.94 16.97 -14.73
CA GLU A 212 -0.89 16.14 -15.30
C GLU A 212 0.14 15.73 -14.24
N SER A 213 0.55 16.66 -13.38
CA SER A 213 1.45 16.39 -12.26
C SER A 213 0.85 15.36 -11.29
N VAL A 214 -0.44 15.46 -10.97
CA VAL A 214 -1.15 14.47 -10.13
C VAL A 214 -1.25 13.10 -10.82
N THR A 215 -1.36 13.07 -12.15
CA THR A 215 -1.37 11.81 -12.92
C THR A 215 0.01 11.16 -12.97
N ALA A 216 1.08 11.96 -13.14
CA ALA A 216 2.46 11.48 -13.06
C ALA A 216 2.78 10.95 -11.65
N LEU A 217 2.26 11.63 -10.63
CA LEU A 217 2.33 11.24 -9.24
C LEU A 217 1.65 9.88 -9.00
N GLU A 218 0.43 9.66 -9.50
CA GLU A 218 -0.28 8.39 -9.44
C GLU A 218 0.58 7.22 -9.94
N ARG A 219 1.21 7.37 -11.11
CA ARG A 219 2.11 6.36 -11.69
C ARG A 219 3.34 6.10 -10.83
N THR A 220 3.97 7.17 -10.33
CA THR A 220 5.17 7.10 -9.50
C THR A 220 4.88 6.41 -8.18
N THR A 221 3.76 6.75 -7.55
CA THR A 221 3.28 6.15 -6.30
C THR A 221 3.04 4.64 -6.46
N GLY A 222 2.43 4.21 -7.57
CA GLY A 222 2.26 2.78 -7.87
C GLY A 222 3.59 2.03 -8.01
N GLN A 223 4.61 2.64 -8.63
CA GLN A 223 5.95 2.06 -8.74
C GLN A 223 6.66 1.95 -7.38
N ILE A 224 6.61 3.02 -6.57
CA ILE A 224 7.20 3.03 -5.22
C ILE A 224 6.54 1.96 -4.36
N LEU A 225 5.21 1.86 -4.40
CA LEU A 225 4.47 0.84 -3.68
C LEU A 225 4.90 -0.56 -4.12
N LYS A 226 5.06 -0.80 -5.42
CA LYS A 226 5.56 -2.09 -5.95
C LYS A 226 6.95 -2.43 -5.41
N VAL A 227 7.87 -1.47 -5.36
CA VAL A 227 9.21 -1.68 -4.81
C VAL A 227 9.17 -1.93 -3.31
N ALA A 228 8.42 -1.11 -2.55
CA ALA A 228 8.25 -1.28 -1.11
C ALA A 228 7.67 -2.66 -0.77
N MET A 229 6.66 -3.10 -1.51
CA MET A 229 6.06 -4.42 -1.32
C MET A 229 7.01 -5.56 -1.67
N ARG A 230 7.87 -5.43 -2.67
CA ARG A 230 8.93 -6.42 -2.93
C ARG A 230 9.90 -6.55 -1.75
N VAL A 231 10.28 -5.44 -1.13
CA VAL A 231 11.16 -5.47 0.05
C VAL A 231 10.48 -6.18 1.22
N VAL A 232 9.19 -5.93 1.45
CA VAL A 232 8.40 -6.62 2.48
C VAL A 232 8.22 -8.11 2.17
N GLN A 233 8.03 -8.46 0.90
CA GLN A 233 7.83 -9.84 0.43
C GLN A 233 9.10 -10.67 0.39
N ALA A 234 10.27 -10.05 0.19
CA ALA A 234 11.55 -10.75 0.05
C ALA A 234 11.86 -11.78 1.16
N PRO A 235 11.76 -11.45 2.46
CA PRO A 235 11.99 -12.45 3.52
C PRO A 235 10.95 -13.56 3.49
N VAL A 236 9.68 -13.25 3.23
CA VAL A 236 8.59 -14.24 3.15
C VAL A 236 8.84 -15.20 1.97
N LEU A 237 9.28 -14.67 0.83
CA LEU A 237 9.64 -15.44 -0.35
C LEU A 237 10.85 -16.35 -0.08
N LEU A 238 11.84 -15.85 0.64
CA LEU A 238 13.00 -16.64 1.06
C LEU A 238 12.58 -17.82 1.94
N PHE A 239 11.76 -17.59 2.96
CA PHE A 239 11.25 -18.67 3.80
C PHE A 239 10.40 -19.66 3.01
N PHE A 240 9.52 -19.17 2.14
CA PHE A 240 8.76 -20.03 1.23
C PHE A 240 9.67 -20.92 0.38
N ALA A 241 10.71 -20.35 -0.23
CA ALA A 241 11.66 -21.09 -1.05
C ALA A 241 12.46 -22.12 -0.24
N VAL A 242 12.87 -21.78 1.00
CA VAL A 242 13.58 -22.70 1.89
C VAL A 242 12.68 -23.86 2.29
N PHE A 243 11.49 -23.61 2.83
CA PHE A 243 10.59 -24.68 3.29
C PHE A 243 10.01 -25.49 2.12
N GLY A 244 9.68 -24.85 1.00
CA GLY A 244 9.26 -25.53 -0.22
C GLY A 244 10.38 -26.38 -0.83
N GLY A 245 11.62 -25.87 -0.82
CA GLY A 245 12.79 -26.63 -1.27
C GLY A 245 13.09 -27.82 -0.37
N LEU A 246 13.01 -27.66 0.95
CA LEU A 246 13.14 -28.77 1.91
C LEU A 246 12.03 -29.82 1.72
N ALA A 247 10.79 -29.40 1.47
CA ALA A 247 9.69 -30.32 1.17
C ALA A 247 9.96 -31.11 -0.13
N ALA A 248 10.47 -30.43 -1.17
CA ALA A 248 10.84 -31.09 -2.42
C ALA A 248 12.01 -32.07 -2.26
N ILE A 249 13.04 -31.71 -1.48
CA ILE A 249 14.16 -32.60 -1.15
C ILE A 249 13.66 -33.81 -0.36
N LEU A 250 12.77 -33.62 0.62
CA LEU A 250 12.18 -34.73 1.37
C LEU A 250 11.46 -35.69 0.43
N VAL A 251 10.62 -35.19 -0.48
CA VAL A 251 9.94 -36.01 -1.48
C VAL A 251 10.93 -36.75 -2.38
N TRP A 252 11.98 -36.07 -2.83
CA TRP A 252 13.01 -36.67 -3.68
C TRP A 252 13.81 -37.78 -2.97
N LEU A 253 14.06 -37.65 -1.66
CA LEU A 253 14.78 -38.66 -0.87
C LEU A 253 13.94 -39.92 -0.59
N LEU A 254 12.61 -39.80 -0.66
CA LEU A 254 11.67 -40.89 -0.37
C LEU A 254 11.20 -41.63 -1.63
N ASN A 255 11.78 -41.33 -2.79
CA ASN A 255 11.46 -41.93 -4.08
C ASN A 255 12.73 -42.44 -4.76
#